data_AF-A0A9D5K8L5-F1
#
_entry.id   AF-A0A9D5K8L5-F1
#
_cell.length_a   1.000
_cell.length_b   1.000
_cell.length_c   1.000
_cell.angle_alpha   90.00
_cell.angle_beta   90.00
_cell.angle_gamma   90.00
#
_symmetry.space_group_name_H-M   'P 1'
#
loop_
_entity.id
_entity.type
_entity.pdbx_description
1 polymer ?
#
loop_
_entity_poly.entity_id
_entity_poly.type
_entity_poly.pdbx_seq_one_letter_code
_entity_poly.pdbx_strand_id
1 'polypeptide(L)'
;MNKEKVILKRIKKYDIGEIRDFTRKAISILGIKPKPRAFLKPNMVMGPRYAEHAYTHPEFLRGVIRGLSSVGVRHKTIFEDCGLIVPLRFVYRRSGYNRLCRKERVRFFNLAEAVHDVKVTIPGGQVHGRLPLPSELLVDGLRVYLPKLKVHSQTDITCACKLMIGIIKRSIRLHRHHYDLGEKIVDSVAAYPPDLILVDAINVGINGVGCPDPVDVGVVIAARNPVAADAVSAWLLGFAPEKIEHLALASQRGLGPVDLSKIEIINPDNIKPARKGAFQERDVNQLNPHIRYFEGKTHGGRRCKGGCIGFVAESIHYVNHYNNWRKSEKVNIAAQALFGLLGQLPSQERPRKLGVVVGDYQGEIPSDYLSNLLFVGDCTRAGNLKPRAHLRGCPVYMARQAFAFAARSGYLNPYLDVMEGLPFIRAFLEEKLIKAYNIIKYNLRRFA
;
A
#
# COMPACT_ATOMS: atom_id res chain seq x y z
N MET A 1 -14.56 4.11 31.75
CA MET A 1 -14.70 3.80 30.30
C MET A 1 -14.03 2.46 30.04
N ASN A 2 -14.67 1.55 29.31
CA ASN A 2 -14.02 0.30 28.89
C ASN A 2 -12.88 0.64 27.94
N LYS A 3 -11.68 0.11 28.21
CA LYS A 3 -10.51 0.28 27.34
C LYS A 3 -10.76 -0.42 26.01
N GLU A 4 -10.20 0.12 24.94
CA GLU A 4 -10.14 -0.58 23.65
C GLU A 4 -9.28 -1.83 23.79
N LYS A 5 -9.71 -2.96 23.23
CA LYS A 5 -9.02 -4.25 23.33
C LYS A 5 -8.21 -4.52 22.07
N VAL A 6 -6.94 -4.88 22.26
CA VAL A 6 -6.06 -5.35 21.19
C VAL A 6 -5.43 -6.66 21.60
N ILE A 7 -5.59 -7.69 20.76
CA ILE A 7 -5.10 -9.04 21.00
C ILE A 7 -3.86 -9.26 20.15
N LEU A 8 -2.77 -9.73 20.74
CA LEU A 8 -1.60 -10.22 20.01
C LEU A 8 -1.48 -11.73 20.19
N LYS A 9 -1.20 -12.45 19.10
CA LYS A 9 -0.89 -13.87 19.14
C LYS A 9 0.33 -14.15 18.29
N ARG A 10 1.22 -14.99 18.79
CA ARG A 10 2.38 -15.47 18.04
C ARG A 10 1.92 -16.56 17.08
N ILE A 11 2.15 -16.33 15.79
CA ILE A 11 1.94 -17.26 14.69
C ILE A 11 3.14 -17.08 13.76
N LYS A 12 4.12 -17.99 13.83
CA LYS A 12 5.43 -17.81 13.17
C LYS A 12 5.38 -18.00 11.65
N LYS A 13 4.41 -18.76 11.15
CA LYS A 13 4.25 -19.11 9.73
C LYS A 13 2.78 -18.99 9.36
N TYR A 14 2.49 -18.93 8.07
CA TYR A 14 1.11 -18.84 7.56
C TYR A 14 0.32 -20.16 7.71
N ASP A 15 0.13 -20.63 8.95
CA ASP A 15 -0.70 -21.78 9.26
C ASP A 15 -2.18 -21.40 9.26
N ILE A 16 -2.94 -22.03 8.34
CA ILE A 16 -4.36 -21.73 8.12
C ILE A 16 -5.20 -22.07 9.37
N GLY A 17 -4.84 -23.14 10.10
CA GLY A 17 -5.55 -23.62 11.27
C GLY A 17 -5.39 -22.68 12.46
N GLU A 18 -4.16 -22.27 12.75
CA GLU A 18 -3.87 -21.29 13.80
C GLU A 18 -4.55 -19.95 13.53
N ILE A 19 -4.51 -19.47 12.28
CA ILE A 19 -5.13 -18.19 11.90
C ILE A 19 -6.66 -18.28 11.96
N ARG A 20 -7.25 -19.43 11.58
CA ARG A 20 -8.69 -19.70 11.75
C ARG A 20 -9.08 -19.63 13.24
N ASP A 21 -8.32 -20.31 14.09
CA ASP A 21 -8.62 -20.40 15.52
C ASP A 21 -8.41 -19.07 16.22
N PHE A 22 -7.38 -18.31 15.84
CA PHE A 22 -7.17 -16.94 16.27
C PHE A 22 -8.34 -16.04 15.88
N THR A 23 -8.80 -16.11 14.62
CA THR A 23 -9.95 -15.32 14.14
C THR A 23 -11.20 -15.61 14.96
N ARG A 24 -11.52 -16.88 15.23
CA ARG A 24 -12.67 -17.29 16.05
C ARG A 24 -12.57 -16.75 17.49
N LYS A 25 -11.41 -16.92 18.12
CA LYS A 25 -11.16 -16.43 19.49
C LYS A 25 -11.23 -14.90 19.57
N ALA A 26 -10.66 -14.19 18.59
CA ALA A 26 -10.70 -12.75 18.52
C ALA A 26 -12.14 -12.21 18.45
N ILE A 27 -13.00 -12.80 17.61
CA ILE A 27 -14.42 -12.42 17.52
C ILE A 27 -15.14 -12.55 18.87
N SER A 28 -14.88 -13.64 19.60
CA SER A 28 -15.43 -13.87 20.93
C SER A 28 -14.91 -12.86 21.96
N ILE A 29 -13.60 -12.70 22.08
CA ILE A 29 -12.95 -11.79 23.06
C ILE A 29 -13.34 -10.33 22.83
N LEU A 30 -13.46 -9.91 21.57
CA LEU A 30 -13.83 -8.55 21.18
C LEU A 30 -15.36 -8.31 21.24
N GLY A 31 -16.16 -9.33 21.56
CA GLY A 31 -17.62 -9.24 21.64
C GLY A 31 -18.27 -8.86 20.31
N ILE A 32 -17.70 -9.31 19.19
CA ILE A 32 -18.22 -9.02 17.85
C ILE A 32 -19.34 -9.99 17.54
N LYS A 33 -20.54 -9.47 17.31
CA LYS A 33 -21.69 -10.29 16.91
C LYS A 33 -21.52 -10.74 15.45
N PRO A 34 -21.49 -12.05 15.16
CA PRO A 34 -21.44 -12.52 13.79
C PRO A 34 -22.62 -12.02 12.97
N LYS A 35 -22.39 -11.74 11.68
CA LYS A 35 -23.45 -11.45 10.71
C LYS A 35 -23.39 -12.46 9.56
N PRO A 36 -24.50 -12.70 8.84
CA PRO A 36 -24.49 -13.60 7.68
C PRO A 36 -23.55 -13.15 6.56
N ARG A 37 -23.21 -11.85 6.49
CA ARG A 37 -22.34 -11.26 5.47
C ARG A 37 -21.10 -10.63 6.08
N ALA A 38 -19.98 -10.73 5.38
CA ALA A 38 -18.76 -9.97 5.67
C ALA A 38 -18.09 -9.43 4.41
N PHE A 39 -17.57 -8.21 4.52
CA PHE A 39 -16.79 -7.50 3.52
C PHE A 39 -15.34 -7.43 4.00
N LEU A 40 -14.47 -8.18 3.32
CA LEU A 40 -13.07 -8.36 3.69
C LEU A 40 -12.22 -7.39 2.86
N LYS A 41 -11.49 -6.51 3.54
CA LYS A 41 -10.59 -5.53 2.93
C LYS A 41 -9.12 -5.92 3.19
N PRO A 42 -8.46 -6.66 2.29
CA PRO A 42 -7.02 -6.94 2.39
C PRO A 42 -6.18 -5.70 2.05
N ASN A 43 -4.86 -5.76 2.23
CA ASN A 43 -3.96 -4.81 1.57
C ASN A 43 -3.55 -5.36 0.20
N MET A 44 -3.65 -4.54 -0.86
CA MET A 44 -3.10 -4.84 -2.18
C MET A 44 -2.43 -3.61 -2.75
N VAL A 45 -1.10 -3.55 -2.83
CA VAL A 45 -0.40 -2.41 -3.44
C VAL A 45 -0.01 -2.73 -4.88
N MET A 46 0.83 -3.74 -5.06
CA MET A 46 1.26 -4.26 -6.35
C MET A 46 1.28 -5.78 -6.33
N GLY A 47 1.47 -6.43 -7.47
CA GLY A 47 1.64 -7.88 -7.53
C GLY A 47 2.60 -8.43 -8.58
N PRO A 48 3.53 -7.69 -9.21
CA PRO A 48 4.51 -8.34 -10.08
C PRO A 48 5.35 -9.37 -9.28
N ARG A 49 6.06 -10.27 -9.99
CA ARG A 49 6.85 -11.36 -9.37
C ARG A 49 7.87 -10.89 -8.34
N TYR A 50 8.33 -9.66 -8.46
CA TYR A 50 9.30 -9.04 -7.55
C TYR A 50 8.62 -8.22 -6.43
N ALA A 51 7.35 -8.46 -6.13
CA ALA A 51 6.58 -7.72 -5.10
C ALA A 51 5.73 -8.64 -4.22
N GLU A 52 6.24 -9.82 -3.87
CA GLU A 52 5.49 -10.91 -3.19
C GLU A 52 4.99 -10.56 -1.78
N HIS A 53 5.44 -9.44 -1.20
CA HIS A 53 5.04 -8.98 0.14
C HIS A 53 4.30 -7.63 0.13
N ALA A 54 3.88 -7.17 -1.05
CA ALA A 54 3.17 -5.93 -1.23
C ALA A 54 1.66 -6.02 -0.88
N TYR A 55 1.18 -7.20 -0.51
CA TYR A 55 -0.23 -7.49 -0.25
C TYR A 55 -0.38 -8.44 0.95
N THR A 56 -1.57 -8.47 1.56
CA THR A 56 -1.92 -9.42 2.62
C THR A 56 -1.77 -10.86 2.13
N HIS A 57 -1.12 -11.71 2.91
CA HIS A 57 -0.77 -13.04 2.41
C HIS A 57 -2.02 -13.90 2.12
N PRO A 58 -2.08 -14.63 1.00
CA PRO A 58 -3.26 -15.44 0.65
C PRO A 58 -3.62 -16.49 1.71
N GLU A 59 -2.63 -17.13 2.31
CA GLU A 59 -2.91 -18.14 3.35
C GLU A 59 -3.39 -17.51 4.67
N PHE A 60 -2.97 -16.27 4.99
CA PHE A 60 -3.57 -15.51 6.08
C PHE A 60 -5.04 -15.24 5.81
N LEU A 61 -5.35 -14.73 4.62
CA LEU A 61 -6.73 -14.48 4.20
C LEU A 61 -7.59 -15.76 4.23
N ARG A 62 -7.03 -16.91 3.82
CA ARG A 62 -7.71 -18.21 3.89
C ARG A 62 -8.04 -18.60 5.33
N GLY A 63 -7.09 -18.47 6.25
CA GLY A 63 -7.32 -18.72 7.68
C GLY A 63 -8.46 -17.85 8.22
N VAL A 64 -8.46 -16.56 7.90
CA VAL A 64 -9.52 -15.62 8.27
C VAL A 64 -10.87 -16.01 7.68
N ILE A 65 -10.94 -16.33 6.39
CA ILE A 65 -12.18 -16.75 5.70
C ILE A 65 -12.81 -17.97 6.38
N ARG A 66 -11.98 -18.95 6.76
CA ARG A 66 -12.42 -20.14 7.47
C ARG A 66 -12.83 -19.84 8.90
N GLY A 67 -12.12 -18.92 9.57
CA GLY A 67 -12.49 -18.44 10.91
C GLY A 67 -13.87 -17.79 10.90
N LEU A 68 -14.12 -16.87 9.96
CA LEU A 68 -15.42 -16.24 9.77
C LEU A 68 -16.51 -17.27 9.45
N SER A 69 -16.22 -18.26 8.61
CA SER A 69 -17.17 -19.34 8.30
C SER A 69 -17.54 -20.15 9.54
N SER A 70 -16.57 -20.43 10.41
CA SER A 70 -16.78 -21.21 11.64
C SER A 70 -17.69 -20.53 12.68
N VAL A 71 -17.89 -19.21 12.56
CA VAL A 71 -18.79 -18.42 13.42
C VAL A 71 -20.08 -18.02 12.70
N GLY A 72 -20.41 -18.67 11.58
CA GLY A 72 -21.69 -18.50 10.89
C GLY A 72 -21.72 -17.43 9.80
N VAL A 73 -20.59 -16.82 9.43
CA VAL A 73 -20.55 -15.87 8.29
C VAL A 73 -20.62 -16.66 6.97
N ARG A 74 -21.76 -16.56 6.27
CA ARG A 74 -22.03 -17.34 5.05
C ARG A 74 -21.51 -16.63 3.81
N HIS A 75 -21.90 -15.37 3.60
CA HIS A 75 -21.59 -14.61 2.39
C HIS A 75 -20.37 -13.72 2.61
N LYS A 76 -19.27 -14.02 1.93
CA LYS A 76 -18.02 -13.28 2.07
C LYS A 76 -17.67 -12.61 0.75
N THR A 77 -17.34 -11.33 0.81
CA THR A 77 -16.87 -10.56 -0.35
C THR A 77 -15.53 -9.95 -0.01
N ILE A 78 -14.48 -10.31 -0.75
CA ILE A 78 -13.21 -9.57 -0.73
C ILE A 78 -13.36 -8.38 -1.66
N PHE A 79 -13.06 -7.19 -1.17
CA PHE A 79 -13.10 -5.98 -1.98
C PHE A 79 -11.82 -5.18 -1.81
N GLU A 80 -11.34 -4.58 -2.90
CA GLU A 80 -10.16 -3.72 -2.84
C GLU A 80 -10.06 -2.77 -4.05
N ASP A 81 -9.18 -1.78 -3.93
CA ASP A 81 -8.47 -1.17 -5.05
C ASP A 81 -6.96 -1.17 -4.73
N CYS A 82 -6.11 -1.21 -5.75
CA CYS A 82 -4.67 -1.31 -5.52
C CYS A 82 -3.93 0.03 -5.62
N GLY A 83 -2.60 -0.03 -5.67
CA GLY A 83 -1.74 1.10 -5.93
C GLY A 83 -2.23 1.92 -7.12
N LEU A 84 -2.03 3.23 -7.06
CA LEU A 84 -2.40 4.12 -8.15
C LEU A 84 -1.82 3.60 -9.47
N ILE A 85 -2.56 3.80 -10.56
CA ILE A 85 -2.21 3.41 -11.94
C ILE A 85 -2.01 1.91 -12.22
N VAL A 86 -2.12 1.02 -11.23
CA VAL A 86 -2.06 -0.43 -11.43
C VAL A 86 -3.49 -0.99 -11.60
N PRO A 87 -3.79 -1.83 -12.60
CA PRO A 87 -5.08 -2.49 -12.71
C PRO A 87 -5.22 -3.56 -11.63
N LEU A 88 -6.29 -3.54 -10.84
CA LEU A 88 -6.42 -4.44 -9.69
C LEU A 88 -6.46 -5.90 -10.11
N ARG A 89 -7.04 -6.20 -11.28
CA ARG A 89 -7.06 -7.56 -11.85
C ARG A 89 -5.67 -8.17 -12.05
N PHE A 90 -4.67 -7.34 -12.33
CA PHE A 90 -3.28 -7.80 -12.43
C PHE A 90 -2.78 -8.27 -11.06
N VAL A 91 -2.92 -7.42 -10.04
CA VAL A 91 -2.50 -7.72 -8.66
C VAL A 91 -3.25 -8.93 -8.11
N TYR A 92 -4.57 -8.99 -8.33
CA TYR A 92 -5.43 -10.09 -7.92
C TYR A 92 -5.00 -11.46 -8.48
N ARG A 93 -4.58 -11.51 -9.75
CA ARG A 93 -4.10 -12.76 -10.35
C ARG A 93 -2.73 -13.16 -9.83
N ARG A 94 -1.80 -12.20 -9.80
CA ARG A 94 -0.42 -12.47 -9.44
C ARG A 94 -0.24 -12.80 -7.95
N SER A 95 -1.04 -12.19 -7.09
CA SER A 95 -1.11 -12.53 -5.66
C SER A 95 -1.81 -13.87 -5.38
N GLY A 96 -2.30 -14.59 -6.39
CA GLY A 96 -2.99 -15.87 -6.22
C GLY A 96 -4.40 -15.76 -5.63
N TYR A 97 -4.94 -14.55 -5.47
CA TYR A 97 -6.29 -14.34 -4.94
C TYR A 97 -7.37 -14.93 -5.85
N ASN A 98 -7.13 -15.02 -7.16
CA ASN A 98 -8.01 -15.74 -8.09
C ASN A 98 -8.22 -17.21 -7.70
N ARG A 99 -7.14 -17.91 -7.32
CA ARG A 99 -7.20 -19.30 -6.88
C ARG A 99 -7.86 -19.40 -5.50
N LEU A 100 -7.51 -18.48 -4.59
CA LEU A 100 -8.09 -18.40 -3.25
C LEU A 100 -9.61 -18.20 -3.30
N CYS A 101 -10.10 -17.20 -4.03
CA CYS A 101 -11.52 -16.90 -4.14
C CYS A 101 -12.32 -18.07 -4.71
N ARG A 102 -11.78 -18.77 -5.73
CA ARG A 102 -12.40 -19.99 -6.29
C ARG A 102 -12.47 -21.11 -5.26
N LYS A 103 -11.36 -21.40 -4.58
CA LYS A 103 -11.26 -22.50 -3.60
C LYS A 103 -12.17 -22.28 -2.40
N GLU A 104 -12.21 -21.06 -1.87
CA GLU A 104 -12.99 -20.72 -0.68
C GLU A 104 -14.41 -20.21 -1.02
N ARG A 105 -14.80 -20.22 -2.30
CA ARG A 105 -16.11 -19.75 -2.81
C ARG A 105 -16.47 -18.33 -2.33
N VAL A 106 -15.49 -17.42 -2.41
CA VAL A 106 -15.60 -16.03 -1.98
C VAL A 106 -15.72 -15.11 -3.19
N ARG A 107 -16.64 -14.14 -3.14
CA ARG A 107 -16.80 -13.14 -4.19
C ARG A 107 -15.63 -12.15 -4.14
N PHE A 108 -15.08 -11.79 -5.28
CA PHE A 108 -14.16 -10.65 -5.41
C PHE A 108 -14.91 -9.44 -5.99
N PHE A 109 -14.72 -8.27 -5.39
CA PHE A 109 -15.31 -7.01 -5.83
C PHE A 109 -14.21 -5.97 -6.09
N ASN A 110 -13.95 -5.69 -7.37
CA ASN A 110 -13.00 -4.66 -7.77
C ASN A 110 -13.64 -3.28 -7.68
N LEU A 111 -13.16 -2.42 -6.76
CA LEU A 111 -13.72 -1.08 -6.57
C LEU A 111 -13.51 -0.16 -7.79
N ALA A 112 -12.52 -0.44 -8.64
CA ALA A 112 -12.28 0.32 -9.87
C ALA A 112 -13.40 0.10 -10.91
N GLU A 113 -14.10 -1.04 -10.83
CA GLU A 113 -15.19 -1.48 -11.71
C GLU A 113 -16.58 -1.12 -11.17
N ALA A 114 -16.68 -0.55 -9.96
CA ALA A 114 -17.93 -0.09 -9.37
C ALA A 114 -18.48 1.13 -10.13
N VAL A 115 -19.81 1.17 -10.30
CA VAL A 115 -20.50 2.14 -11.16
C VAL A 115 -21.55 2.97 -10.44
N HIS A 116 -21.92 2.59 -9.22
CA HIS A 116 -22.89 3.32 -8.41
C HIS A 116 -22.31 3.61 -7.02
N ASP A 117 -22.11 4.89 -6.75
CA ASP A 117 -21.53 5.38 -5.51
C ASP A 117 -22.56 6.20 -4.72
N VAL A 118 -22.54 6.02 -3.40
CA VAL A 118 -23.27 6.84 -2.44
C VAL A 118 -22.26 7.76 -1.76
N LYS A 119 -22.59 9.05 -1.66
CA LYS A 119 -21.76 10.04 -0.96
C LYS A 119 -21.99 9.92 0.54
N VAL A 120 -21.01 9.37 1.25
CA VAL A 120 -21.02 9.31 2.71
C VAL A 120 -20.45 10.62 3.27
N THR A 121 -21.21 11.29 4.13
CA THR A 121 -20.76 12.51 4.83
C THR A 121 -19.79 12.15 5.93
N ILE A 122 -18.74 12.97 6.08
CA ILE A 122 -17.70 12.82 7.10
C ILE A 122 -17.81 14.03 8.03
N PRO A 123 -18.49 13.90 9.18
CA PRO A 123 -18.54 14.96 10.17
C PRO A 123 -17.12 15.40 10.57
N GLY A 124 -16.86 16.70 10.50
CA GLY A 124 -15.54 17.27 10.80
C GLY A 124 -14.41 16.90 9.82
N GLY A 125 -14.74 16.46 8.60
CA GLY A 125 -13.76 16.13 7.57
C GLY A 125 -12.89 17.34 7.18
N GLN A 126 -11.57 17.15 7.14
CA GLN A 126 -10.59 18.22 6.91
C GLN A 126 -10.13 18.32 5.45
N VAL A 127 -10.00 17.18 4.78
CA VAL A 127 -9.65 17.07 3.35
C VAL A 127 -10.87 16.70 2.53
N HIS A 128 -11.68 15.77 3.03
CA HIS A 128 -12.90 15.32 2.38
C HIS A 128 -14.08 15.49 3.34
N GLY A 129 -15.00 16.41 3.03
CA GLY A 129 -16.28 16.50 3.75
C GLY A 129 -17.27 15.38 3.38
N ARG A 130 -17.08 14.76 2.20
CA ARG A 130 -17.85 13.59 1.74
C ARG A 130 -16.95 12.66 0.93
N LEU A 131 -17.15 11.35 1.05
CA LEU A 131 -16.48 10.35 0.23
C LEU A 131 -17.49 9.50 -0.56
N PRO A 132 -17.29 9.32 -1.89
CA PRO A 132 -18.08 8.39 -2.68
C PRO A 132 -17.66 6.95 -2.39
N LEU A 133 -18.58 6.14 -1.88
CA LEU A 133 -18.37 4.71 -1.63
C LEU A 133 -19.33 3.88 -2.48
N PRO A 134 -18.89 2.75 -3.06
CA PRO A 134 -19.80 1.86 -3.79
C PRO A 134 -20.96 1.40 -2.92
N SER A 135 -22.18 1.50 -3.45
CA SER A 135 -23.41 1.11 -2.75
C SER A 135 -23.38 -0.33 -2.24
N GLU A 136 -22.68 -1.22 -2.94
CA GLU A 136 -22.48 -2.62 -2.61
C GLU A 136 -21.74 -2.84 -1.28
N LEU A 137 -20.97 -1.85 -0.81
CA LEU A 137 -20.30 -1.88 0.48
C LEU A 137 -21.18 -1.35 1.62
N LEU A 138 -22.28 -0.65 1.32
CA LEU A 138 -23.13 -0.03 2.33
C LEU A 138 -24.25 -0.95 2.83
N VAL A 139 -24.34 -2.16 2.30
CA VAL A 139 -25.27 -3.20 2.75
C VAL A 139 -24.83 -3.71 4.13
N ASP A 140 -25.80 -4.10 4.97
CA ASP A 140 -25.50 -4.63 6.29
C ASP A 140 -24.53 -5.85 6.23
N GLY A 141 -23.52 -5.85 7.10
CA GLY A 141 -22.50 -6.89 7.12
C GLY A 141 -21.36 -6.51 8.05
N LEU A 142 -20.48 -7.46 8.32
CA LEU A 142 -19.25 -7.20 9.07
C LEU A 142 -18.21 -6.60 8.13
N ARG A 143 -17.65 -5.45 8.51
CA ARG A 143 -16.50 -4.82 7.84
C ARG A 143 -15.23 -5.36 8.46
N VAL A 144 -14.55 -6.24 7.74
CA VAL A 144 -13.37 -6.97 8.24
C VAL A 144 -12.13 -6.45 7.52
N TYR A 145 -11.23 -5.78 8.24
CA TYR A 145 -10.01 -5.20 7.69
C TYR A 145 -8.81 -6.08 7.96
N LEU A 146 -8.03 -6.32 6.92
CA LEU A 146 -6.95 -7.29 6.90
C LEU A 146 -5.66 -6.63 6.43
N PRO A 147 -5.18 -5.57 7.13
CA PRO A 147 -3.99 -4.85 6.70
C PRO A 147 -2.75 -5.75 6.76
N LYS A 148 -1.84 -5.54 5.80
CA LYS A 148 -0.46 -6.01 5.86
C LYS A 148 0.35 -4.98 6.65
N LEU A 149 1.00 -5.38 7.74
CA LEU A 149 1.85 -4.46 8.50
C LEU A 149 3.12 -4.16 7.71
N LYS A 150 3.44 -2.87 7.57
CA LYS A 150 4.66 -2.40 6.88
C LYS A 150 5.23 -1.18 7.59
N VAL A 151 6.54 -0.98 7.50
CA VAL A 151 7.15 0.35 7.58
C VAL A 151 6.81 1.09 6.28
N HIS A 152 6.50 2.38 6.36
CA HIS A 152 6.04 3.15 5.22
C HIS A 152 6.70 4.53 5.17
N SER A 153 7.51 4.75 4.13
CA SER A 153 8.24 6.00 3.85
C SER A 153 7.44 7.31 4.05
N GLN A 154 6.13 7.30 3.79
CA GLN A 154 5.29 8.50 3.89
C GLN A 154 4.52 8.67 5.21
N THR A 155 4.25 7.59 5.95
CA THR A 155 3.34 7.59 7.11
C THR A 155 3.88 6.81 8.30
N ASP A 156 5.18 6.51 8.28
CA ASP A 156 5.95 5.72 9.23
C ASP A 156 5.56 4.23 9.23
N ILE A 157 4.26 3.92 9.29
CA ILE A 157 3.72 2.56 9.15
C ILE A 157 2.54 2.50 8.17
N THR A 158 2.28 1.29 7.66
CA THR A 158 0.97 0.89 7.12
C THR A 158 0.29 -0.03 8.12
N CYS A 159 -0.91 0.33 8.55
CA CYS A 159 -1.86 -0.61 9.16
C CYS A 159 -3.31 -0.13 8.95
N ALA A 160 -4.26 -0.48 9.81
CA ALA A 160 -5.70 -0.42 9.57
C ALA A 160 -6.19 0.98 9.19
N CYS A 161 -5.66 2.06 9.78
CA CYS A 161 -6.00 3.43 9.39
C CYS A 161 -5.58 3.69 7.94
N LYS A 162 -4.32 3.39 7.58
CA LYS A 162 -3.77 3.65 6.24
C LYS A 162 -4.45 2.81 5.15
N LEU A 163 -4.92 1.61 5.50
CA LEU A 163 -5.66 0.70 4.60
C LEU A 163 -6.85 1.40 3.93
N MET A 164 -7.43 2.38 4.62
CA MET A 164 -8.59 3.15 4.17
C MET A 164 -8.35 4.03 2.97
N ILE A 165 -7.10 4.42 2.69
CA ILE A 165 -6.79 5.15 1.46
C ILE A 165 -7.22 4.36 0.20
N GLY A 166 -7.25 3.02 0.27
CA GLY A 166 -7.69 2.16 -0.82
C GLY A 166 -9.18 2.29 -1.17
N ILE A 167 -10.04 2.78 -0.26
CA ILE A 167 -11.47 2.99 -0.58
C ILE A 167 -11.70 4.29 -1.35
N ILE A 168 -10.79 5.27 -1.22
CA ILE A 168 -10.90 6.54 -1.92
C ILE A 168 -10.73 6.28 -3.42
N LYS A 169 -11.68 6.75 -4.22
CA LYS A 169 -11.65 6.60 -5.69
C LYS A 169 -10.36 7.19 -6.28
N ARG A 170 -9.79 6.51 -7.29
CA ARG A 170 -8.54 6.91 -7.95
C ARG A 170 -8.53 8.37 -8.43
N SER A 171 -9.68 8.88 -8.89
CA SER A 171 -9.83 10.27 -9.39
C SER A 171 -9.58 11.33 -8.32
N ILE A 172 -9.82 11.03 -7.05
CA ILE A 172 -9.64 11.97 -5.93
C ILE A 172 -8.58 11.53 -4.93
N ARG A 173 -8.02 10.31 -5.05
CA ARG A 173 -7.04 9.75 -4.09
C ARG A 173 -5.76 10.58 -3.97
N LEU A 174 -5.33 11.24 -5.04
CA LEU A 174 -4.16 12.12 -5.03
C LEU A 174 -4.45 13.55 -4.57
N HIS A 175 -5.73 13.93 -4.43
CA HIS A 175 -6.09 15.24 -3.89
C HIS A 175 -5.45 15.41 -2.51
N ARG A 176 -4.68 16.50 -2.33
CA ARG A 176 -3.96 16.84 -1.09
C ARG A 176 -3.17 15.66 -0.47
N HIS A 177 -2.63 14.76 -1.29
CA HIS A 177 -1.84 13.60 -0.81
C HIS A 177 -0.46 13.96 -0.28
N HIS A 178 -0.04 15.21 -0.42
CA HIS A 178 1.31 15.65 -0.15
C HIS A 178 1.47 16.19 1.28
N TYR A 179 0.68 17.19 1.73
CA TYR A 179 0.71 17.68 3.12
C TYR A 179 -0.36 17.05 3.99
N ASP A 180 -1.59 16.92 3.49
CA ASP A 180 -2.73 16.54 4.31
C ASP A 180 -2.99 15.03 4.23
N LEU A 181 -1.93 14.24 4.00
CA LEU A 181 -2.05 12.79 3.94
C LEU A 181 -2.56 12.24 5.28
N GLY A 182 -2.05 12.77 6.40
CA GLY A 182 -2.52 12.41 7.73
C GLY A 182 -4.02 12.64 7.88
N GLU A 183 -4.47 13.88 7.66
CA GLU A 183 -5.89 14.24 7.73
C GLU A 183 -6.77 13.41 6.79
N LYS A 184 -6.32 13.17 5.56
CA LYS A 184 -7.05 12.34 4.60
C LYS A 184 -7.21 10.89 5.06
N ILE A 185 -6.20 10.33 5.72
CA ILE A 185 -6.31 9.00 6.33
C ILE A 185 -7.41 9.01 7.40
N VAL A 186 -7.39 10.02 8.26
CA VAL A 186 -8.36 10.18 9.36
C VAL A 186 -9.79 10.35 8.83
N ASP A 187 -9.99 11.18 7.80
CA ASP A 187 -11.28 11.33 7.12
C ASP A 187 -11.81 10.00 6.56
N SER A 188 -10.91 9.20 5.99
CA SER A 188 -11.28 7.89 5.41
C SER A 188 -11.69 6.89 6.49
N VAL A 189 -11.00 6.89 7.64
CA VAL A 189 -11.36 6.06 8.80
C VAL A 189 -12.76 6.41 9.30
N ALA A 190 -13.08 7.70 9.41
CA ALA A 190 -14.40 8.16 9.84
C ALA A 190 -15.52 7.80 8.83
N ALA A 191 -15.21 7.78 7.53
CA ALA A 191 -16.20 7.50 6.49
C ALA A 191 -16.71 6.05 6.48
N TYR A 192 -15.86 5.08 6.80
CA TYR A 192 -16.19 3.67 6.68
C TYR A 192 -15.45 2.83 7.73
N PRO A 193 -15.80 2.97 9.03
CA PRO A 193 -15.07 2.31 10.11
C PRO A 193 -15.23 0.77 10.06
N PRO A 194 -14.20 0.00 10.46
CA PRO A 194 -14.25 -1.46 10.54
C PRO A 194 -15.04 -1.96 11.76
N ASP A 195 -15.53 -3.20 11.67
CA ASP A 195 -16.09 -3.96 12.81
C ASP A 195 -15.06 -4.91 13.43
N LEU A 196 -14.16 -5.45 12.59
CA LEU A 196 -13.09 -6.36 12.96
C LEU A 196 -11.83 -6.03 12.18
N ILE A 197 -10.69 -6.01 12.86
CA ILE A 197 -9.38 -5.83 12.24
C ILE A 197 -8.54 -7.05 12.59
N LEU A 198 -7.91 -7.66 11.59
CA LEU A 198 -6.92 -8.73 11.76
C LEU A 198 -5.67 -8.36 10.97
N VAL A 199 -4.63 -7.92 11.66
CA VAL A 199 -3.38 -7.46 11.05
C VAL A 199 -2.48 -8.64 10.74
N ASP A 200 -2.02 -8.71 9.49
CA ASP A 200 -1.00 -9.64 9.04
C ASP A 200 0.39 -9.04 9.31
N ALA A 201 0.95 -9.41 10.47
CA ALA A 201 2.31 -9.09 10.91
C ALA A 201 3.17 -10.36 11.04
N ILE A 202 2.86 -11.42 10.28
CA ILE A 202 3.66 -12.66 10.27
C ILE A 202 5.02 -12.35 9.62
N ASN A 203 5.00 -11.72 8.46
CA ASN A 203 6.12 -10.91 7.98
C ASN A 203 5.71 -9.44 7.87
N VAL A 204 6.67 -8.53 8.04
CA VAL A 204 6.47 -7.09 7.96
C VAL A 204 7.26 -6.58 6.77
N GLY A 205 6.63 -5.75 5.94
CA GLY A 205 7.31 -5.13 4.81
C GLY A 205 8.13 -3.92 5.24
N ILE A 206 9.38 -3.80 4.80
CA ILE A 206 10.23 -2.62 4.96
C ILE A 206 10.86 -2.24 3.62
N ASN A 207 11.50 -1.07 3.49
CA ASN A 207 12.25 -0.66 2.31
C ASN A 207 11.39 -0.61 1.03
N GLY A 208 10.33 0.19 1.09
CA GLY A 208 9.44 0.45 -0.04
C GLY A 208 8.05 -0.15 0.13
N VAL A 209 7.04 0.60 -0.27
CA VAL A 209 5.63 0.26 -0.07
C VAL A 209 5.13 -0.72 -1.12
N GLY A 210 5.59 -0.54 -2.36
CA GLY A 210 5.21 -1.33 -3.51
C GLY A 210 6.00 -2.63 -3.68
N CYS A 211 7.27 -2.65 -3.30
CA CYS A 211 8.17 -3.81 -3.37
C CYS A 211 8.96 -3.95 -2.06
N PRO A 212 8.27 -4.23 -0.93
CA PRO A 212 8.93 -4.30 0.37
C PRO A 212 9.83 -5.55 0.50
N ASP A 213 10.94 -5.38 1.21
CA ASP A 213 11.69 -6.51 1.77
C ASP A 213 10.92 -7.10 2.97
N PRO A 214 10.81 -8.43 3.08
CA PRO A 214 10.14 -9.07 4.20
C PRO A 214 11.06 -9.15 5.43
N VAL A 215 10.50 -8.89 6.61
CA VAL A 215 11.10 -9.22 7.91
C VAL A 215 10.14 -10.09 8.70
N ASP A 216 10.57 -11.28 9.11
CA ASP A 216 9.72 -12.19 9.90
C ASP A 216 9.57 -11.68 11.33
N VAL A 217 8.32 -11.44 11.73
CA VAL A 217 7.94 -10.99 13.09
C VAL A 217 7.12 -12.08 13.80
N GLY A 218 6.29 -12.80 13.04
CA GLY A 218 5.55 -13.97 13.51
C GLY A 218 4.41 -13.62 14.46
N VAL A 219 3.70 -12.51 14.20
CA VAL A 219 2.61 -12.02 15.04
C VAL A 219 1.35 -11.78 14.21
N VAL A 220 0.19 -12.05 14.79
CA VAL A 220 -1.10 -11.58 14.29
C VAL A 220 -1.75 -10.72 15.36
N ILE A 221 -2.46 -9.67 14.93
CA ILE A 221 -3.09 -8.71 15.83
C ILE A 221 -4.57 -8.65 15.52
N ALA A 222 -5.42 -8.57 16.54
CA ALA A 222 -6.86 -8.37 16.37
C ALA A 222 -7.38 -7.20 17.21
N ALA A 223 -8.27 -6.39 16.65
CA ALA A 223 -8.88 -5.26 17.33
C ALA A 223 -10.22 -4.87 16.69
N ARG A 224 -10.96 -3.97 17.35
CA ARG A 224 -12.13 -3.29 16.76
C ARG A 224 -11.79 -1.88 16.32
N ASN A 225 -11.03 -1.16 17.15
CA ASN A 225 -10.66 0.22 16.89
C ASN A 225 -9.38 0.28 16.03
N PRO A 226 -9.39 0.98 14.88
CA PRO A 226 -8.23 1.06 13.99
C PRO A 226 -7.07 1.89 14.56
N VAL A 227 -7.35 2.92 15.36
CA VAL A 227 -6.30 3.71 16.02
C VAL A 227 -5.59 2.86 17.06
N ALA A 228 -6.33 2.10 17.87
CA ALA A 228 -5.74 1.19 18.85
C ALA A 228 -4.92 0.07 18.19
N ALA A 229 -5.44 -0.51 17.10
CA ALA A 229 -4.72 -1.53 16.32
C ALA A 229 -3.38 -0.99 15.80
N ASP A 230 -3.40 0.22 15.24
CA ASP A 230 -2.21 0.84 14.66
C ASP A 230 -1.24 1.32 15.73
N ALA A 231 -1.72 1.80 16.88
CA ALA A 231 -0.87 2.18 18.01
C ALA A 231 -0.10 0.97 18.57
N VAL A 232 -0.78 -0.17 18.76
CA VAL A 232 -0.11 -1.40 19.20
C VAL A 232 0.82 -1.95 18.12
N SER A 233 0.46 -1.82 16.84
CA SER A 233 1.33 -2.23 15.72
C SER A 233 2.59 -1.36 15.62
N ALA A 234 2.47 -0.03 15.83
CA ALA A 234 3.59 0.89 15.90
C ALA A 234 4.52 0.54 17.05
N TRP A 235 3.96 0.32 18.24
CA TRP A 235 4.71 -0.13 19.42
C TRP A 235 5.44 -1.45 19.17
N LEU A 236 4.79 -2.43 18.54
CA LEU A 236 5.40 -3.72 18.20
C LEU A 236 6.67 -3.54 17.34
N LEU A 237 6.65 -2.58 16.43
CA LEU A 237 7.80 -2.24 15.56
C LEU A 237 8.82 -1.27 16.22
N GLY A 238 8.61 -0.86 17.47
CA GLY A 238 9.52 0.04 18.18
C GLY A 238 9.32 1.53 17.87
N PHE A 239 8.20 1.91 17.24
CA PHE A 239 7.81 3.30 17.05
C PHE A 239 7.03 3.83 18.25
N ALA A 240 7.12 5.14 18.47
CA ALA A 240 6.27 5.86 19.42
C ALA A 240 4.94 6.22 18.74
N PRO A 241 3.80 5.60 19.12
CA PRO A 241 2.52 5.78 18.41
C PRO A 241 2.08 7.24 18.27
N GLU A 242 2.31 8.05 19.30
CA GLU A 242 1.95 9.47 19.37
C GLU A 242 2.79 10.36 18.45
N LYS A 243 3.92 9.86 17.94
CA LYS A 243 4.75 10.56 16.95
C LYS A 243 4.30 10.30 15.52
N ILE A 244 3.41 9.34 15.30
CA ILE A 244 2.84 9.03 13.99
C ILE A 244 1.67 9.98 13.75
N GLU A 245 1.84 10.90 12.79
CA GLU A 245 0.94 12.04 12.54
C GLU A 245 -0.54 11.63 12.47
N HIS A 246 -0.88 10.66 11.62
CA HIS A 246 -2.28 10.26 11.42
C HIS A 246 -2.91 9.58 12.64
N LEU A 247 -2.12 8.96 13.53
CA LEU A 247 -2.63 8.38 14.77
C LEU A 247 -2.89 9.47 15.81
N ALA A 248 -1.99 10.45 15.92
CA ALA A 248 -2.18 11.62 16.77
C ALA A 248 -3.44 12.40 16.35
N LEU A 249 -3.60 12.69 15.05
CA LEU A 249 -4.78 13.38 14.51
C LEU A 249 -6.07 12.57 14.73
N ALA A 250 -6.05 11.25 14.48
CA ALA A 250 -7.22 10.40 14.72
C ALA A 250 -7.63 10.40 16.21
N SER A 251 -6.65 10.37 17.11
CA SER A 251 -6.91 10.43 18.55
C SER A 251 -7.44 11.78 19.00
N GLN A 252 -6.93 12.89 18.45
CA GLN A 252 -7.44 14.25 18.72
C GLN A 252 -8.90 14.40 18.27
N ARG A 253 -9.29 13.73 17.18
CA ARG A 253 -10.67 13.69 16.66
C ARG A 253 -11.56 12.67 17.35
N GLY A 254 -11.08 12.02 18.42
CA GLY A 254 -11.87 11.06 19.21
C GLY A 254 -12.16 9.73 18.51
N LEU A 255 -11.42 9.37 17.46
CA LEU A 255 -11.66 8.12 16.71
C LEU A 255 -11.05 6.88 17.39
N GLY A 256 -10.22 7.06 18.41
CA GLY A 256 -9.64 5.99 19.20
C GLY A 256 -8.38 6.41 19.97
N PRO A 257 -7.91 5.61 20.93
CA PRO A 257 -6.74 5.96 21.72
C PRO A 257 -5.44 5.68 20.96
N VAL A 258 -4.54 6.67 20.92
CA VAL A 258 -3.13 6.46 20.53
C VAL A 258 -2.24 6.08 21.73
N ASP A 259 -2.68 6.47 22.95
CA ASP A 259 -2.00 6.18 24.21
C ASP A 259 -2.23 4.71 24.63
N LEU A 260 -1.14 3.95 24.69
CA LEU A 260 -1.13 2.53 25.04
C LEU A 260 -1.71 2.26 26.44
N SER A 261 -1.61 3.20 27.38
CA SER A 261 -2.15 3.03 28.74
C SER A 261 -3.69 2.93 28.74
N LYS A 262 -4.34 3.45 27.69
CA LYS A 262 -5.79 3.42 27.46
C LYS A 262 -6.24 2.19 26.65
N ILE A 263 -5.31 1.32 26.28
CA ILE A 263 -5.57 0.09 25.51
C ILE A 263 -5.34 -1.11 26.43
N GLU A 264 -6.29 -2.05 26.43
CA GLU A 264 -6.12 -3.36 27.04
C GLU A 264 -5.43 -4.29 26.04
N ILE A 265 -4.15 -4.55 26.28
CA ILE A 265 -3.32 -5.41 25.41
C ILE A 265 -3.39 -6.86 25.93
N ILE A 266 -4.12 -7.72 25.21
CA ILE A 266 -4.25 -9.15 25.50
C ILE A 266 -3.11 -9.88 24.79
N ASN A 267 -2.07 -10.25 25.54
CA ASN A 267 -0.82 -10.78 25.01
C ASN A 267 -0.41 -12.10 25.70
N PRO A 268 -1.08 -13.22 25.42
CA PRO A 268 -0.82 -14.51 26.07
C PRO A 268 0.59 -15.05 25.81
N ASP A 269 1.25 -14.62 24.72
CA ASP A 269 2.58 -15.10 24.34
C ASP A 269 3.72 -14.16 24.78
N ASN A 270 3.43 -13.19 25.67
CA ASN A 270 4.39 -12.23 26.21
C ASN A 270 5.26 -11.54 25.14
N ILE A 271 4.67 -11.25 23.98
CA ILE A 271 5.34 -10.59 22.85
C ILE A 271 5.88 -9.24 23.30
N LYS A 272 7.17 -9.01 23.08
CA LYS A 272 7.87 -7.76 23.38
C LYS A 272 7.99 -6.89 22.13
N PRO A 273 7.98 -5.56 22.28
CA PRO A 273 8.19 -4.67 21.15
C PRO A 273 9.64 -4.78 20.67
N ALA A 274 9.86 -4.47 19.41
CA ALA A 274 11.20 -4.28 18.89
C ALA A 274 11.90 -3.09 19.57
N ARG A 275 13.24 -3.12 19.60
CA ARG A 275 14.01 -1.96 20.07
C ARG A 275 13.79 -0.78 19.12
N LYS A 276 13.81 0.44 19.65
CA LYS A 276 13.74 1.66 18.85
C LYS A 276 14.80 1.62 17.75
N GLY A 277 14.39 1.87 16.50
CA GLY A 277 15.26 1.84 15.32
C GLY A 277 15.49 0.45 14.70
N ALA A 278 14.93 -0.63 15.26
CA ALA A 278 15.02 -1.96 14.66
C ALA A 278 14.26 -2.06 13.32
N PHE A 279 13.18 -1.30 13.18
CA PHE A 279 12.41 -1.18 11.94
C PHE A 279 12.53 0.25 11.42
N GLN A 280 13.20 0.41 10.28
CA GLN A 280 13.34 1.71 9.61
C GLN A 280 13.51 1.49 8.10
N GLU A 281 13.08 2.48 7.32
CA GLU A 281 13.45 2.55 5.91
C GLU A 281 14.96 2.74 5.81
N ARG A 282 15.62 2.00 4.92
CA ARG A 282 16.99 2.27 4.52
C ARG A 282 17.06 3.64 3.83
N ASP A 283 18.19 4.31 3.98
CA ASP A 283 18.47 5.50 3.17
C ASP A 283 18.35 5.12 1.69
N VAL A 284 17.53 5.87 0.95
CA VAL A 284 17.28 5.67 -0.47
C VAL A 284 18.58 5.65 -1.27
N ASN A 285 19.58 6.42 -0.85
CA ASN A 285 20.91 6.47 -1.47
C ASN A 285 21.73 5.19 -1.27
N GLN A 286 21.40 4.35 -0.29
CA GLN A 286 22.06 3.07 -0.06
C GLN A 286 21.46 1.94 -0.89
N LEU A 287 20.31 2.18 -1.53
CA LEU A 287 19.60 1.14 -2.29
C LEU A 287 20.18 0.93 -3.68
N ASN A 288 20.66 2.01 -4.32
CA ASN A 288 21.12 2.00 -5.70
C ASN A 288 22.43 2.78 -5.85
N PRO A 289 23.55 2.15 -6.24
CA PRO A 289 24.84 2.84 -6.33
C PRO A 289 24.93 3.85 -7.50
N HIS A 290 23.99 3.80 -8.46
CA HIS A 290 24.03 4.63 -9.66
C HIS A 290 22.96 5.73 -9.66
N ILE A 291 21.85 5.57 -8.94
CA ILE A 291 20.83 6.60 -8.79
C ILE A 291 20.99 7.23 -7.41
N ARG A 292 21.45 8.49 -7.38
CA ARG A 292 21.62 9.24 -6.14
C ARG A 292 20.51 10.27 -5.98
N TYR A 293 19.89 10.26 -4.82
CA TYR A 293 18.78 11.11 -4.41
C TYR A 293 19.27 12.28 -3.55
N PHE A 294 18.97 13.50 -4.01
CA PHE A 294 19.29 14.76 -3.35
C PHE A 294 18.00 15.43 -2.89
N GLU A 295 17.76 15.41 -1.58
CA GLU A 295 16.56 15.94 -0.95
C GLU A 295 16.80 17.36 -0.45
N GLY A 296 16.08 18.32 -1.00
CA GLY A 296 16.06 19.71 -0.58
C GLY A 296 14.82 20.07 0.26
N LYS A 297 14.77 21.32 0.70
CA LYS A 297 13.60 21.86 1.40
C LYS A 297 12.43 21.96 0.44
N THR A 298 11.28 21.42 0.81
CA THR A 298 10.05 21.60 0.04
C THR A 298 9.14 22.60 0.75
N HIS A 299 8.31 23.33 -0.01
CA HIS A 299 7.08 23.97 0.50
C HIS A 299 7.26 24.83 1.76
N GLY A 300 8.14 25.82 1.70
CA GLY A 300 8.40 26.72 2.84
C GLY A 300 9.17 26.05 3.98
N GLY A 301 9.94 25.00 3.70
CA GLY A 301 10.79 24.30 4.68
C GLY A 301 10.22 22.99 5.23
N ARG A 302 8.99 22.60 4.86
CA ARG A 302 8.36 21.35 5.30
C ARG A 302 8.63 20.21 4.32
N ARG A 303 9.13 19.08 4.82
CA ARG A 303 9.39 17.86 4.03
C ARG A 303 8.10 17.29 3.41
N CYS A 304 8.05 17.18 2.09
CA CYS A 304 6.92 16.65 1.31
C CYS A 304 6.86 15.11 1.28
N LYS A 305 6.73 14.47 2.45
CA LYS A 305 6.74 13.00 2.60
C LYS A 305 5.67 12.31 1.72
N GLY A 306 4.45 12.81 1.72
CA GLY A 306 3.33 12.29 0.91
C GLY A 306 3.44 12.59 -0.60
N GLY A 307 4.32 13.51 -1.00
CA GLY A 307 4.46 13.98 -2.38
C GLY A 307 5.74 13.52 -3.05
N CYS A 308 6.51 14.45 -3.63
CA CYS A 308 7.67 14.11 -4.47
C CYS A 308 8.74 13.30 -3.74
N ILE A 309 8.96 13.52 -2.44
CA ILE A 309 10.00 12.82 -1.68
C ILE A 309 9.65 11.33 -1.56
N GLY A 310 8.45 11.03 -1.06
CA GLY A 310 7.96 9.66 -0.98
C GLY A 310 7.87 8.99 -2.34
N PHE A 311 7.29 9.67 -3.34
CA PHE A 311 7.12 9.07 -4.68
C PHE A 311 8.45 8.80 -5.40
N VAL A 312 9.48 9.64 -5.21
CA VAL A 312 10.82 9.40 -5.76
C VAL A 312 11.49 8.24 -5.05
N ALA A 313 11.44 8.18 -3.72
CA ALA A 313 11.95 7.05 -2.96
C ALA A 313 11.33 5.74 -3.47
N GLU A 314 10.00 5.66 -3.54
CA GLU A 314 9.28 4.49 -4.04
C GLU A 314 9.66 4.13 -5.48
N SER A 315 9.87 5.13 -6.34
CA SER A 315 10.26 4.89 -7.73
C SER A 315 11.68 4.31 -7.83
N ILE A 316 12.60 4.75 -6.95
CA ILE A 316 13.96 4.18 -6.85
C ILE A 316 13.90 2.74 -6.33
N HIS A 317 13.12 2.48 -5.27
CA HIS A 317 12.88 1.12 -4.77
C HIS A 317 12.38 0.20 -5.89
N TYR A 318 11.38 0.66 -6.65
CA TYR A 318 10.77 -0.12 -7.72
C TYR A 318 11.75 -0.48 -8.83
N VAL A 319 12.50 0.50 -9.34
CA VAL A 319 13.53 0.28 -10.37
C VAL A 319 14.61 -0.67 -9.85
N ASN A 320 15.08 -0.47 -8.61
CA ASN A 320 16.13 -1.29 -8.02
C ASN A 320 15.70 -2.75 -7.84
N HIS A 321 14.54 -2.98 -7.23
CA HIS A 321 14.04 -4.31 -6.91
C HIS A 321 13.75 -5.11 -8.20
N TYR A 322 13.17 -4.47 -9.22
CA TYR A 322 12.96 -5.08 -10.52
C TYR A 322 14.28 -5.49 -11.19
N ASN A 323 15.28 -4.61 -11.21
CA ASN A 323 16.56 -4.92 -11.86
C ASN A 323 17.36 -6.00 -11.10
N ASN A 324 17.28 -6.05 -9.78
CA ASN A 324 17.87 -7.13 -8.99
C ASN A 324 17.19 -8.47 -9.25
N TRP A 325 15.86 -8.49 -9.31
CA TRP A 325 15.10 -9.69 -9.66
C TRP A 325 15.39 -10.17 -11.09
N ARG A 326 15.52 -9.27 -12.07
CA ARG A 326 15.89 -9.64 -13.45
C ARG A 326 17.25 -10.31 -13.54
N LYS A 327 18.22 -9.91 -12.69
CA LYS A 327 19.53 -10.56 -12.60
C LYS A 327 19.42 -11.97 -12.02
N SER A 328 18.53 -12.20 -11.05
CA SER A 328 18.37 -13.51 -10.42
C SER A 328 17.55 -14.51 -11.26
N GLU A 329 16.65 -14.05 -12.14
CA GLU A 329 15.75 -14.95 -12.87
C GLU A 329 16.39 -15.78 -14.00
N LYS A 330 17.71 -15.66 -14.29
CA LYS A 330 18.40 -16.34 -15.42
C LYS A 330 17.50 -16.43 -16.66
N VAL A 331 16.99 -15.29 -17.13
CA VAL A 331 16.07 -15.27 -18.27
C VAL A 331 16.80 -15.86 -19.49
N ASN A 332 16.25 -16.97 -20.03
CA ASN A 332 16.77 -17.72 -21.16
C ASN A 332 17.27 -16.80 -22.28
N ILE A 333 18.46 -17.11 -22.79
CA ILE A 333 19.14 -16.42 -23.92
C ILE A 333 18.19 -16.22 -25.11
N ALA A 334 17.24 -17.14 -25.34
CA ALA A 334 16.22 -17.04 -26.39
C ALA A 334 15.23 -15.86 -26.20
N ALA A 335 14.88 -15.52 -24.96
CA ALA A 335 14.09 -14.32 -24.69
C ALA A 335 14.96 -13.06 -24.87
N GLN A 336 16.24 -13.08 -24.53
CA GLN A 336 17.12 -11.93 -24.86
C GLN A 336 17.21 -11.68 -26.38
N ALA A 337 17.25 -12.74 -27.19
CA ALA A 337 17.27 -12.64 -28.65
C ALA A 337 15.98 -12.05 -29.26
N LEU A 338 14.80 -12.47 -28.77
CA LEU A 338 13.53 -11.90 -29.21
C LEU A 338 13.39 -10.40 -28.86
N PHE A 339 13.98 -9.98 -27.74
CA PHE A 339 13.93 -8.58 -27.27
C PHE A 339 15.01 -7.70 -27.93
N GLY A 340 16.12 -8.30 -28.40
CA GLY A 340 17.10 -7.62 -29.27
C GLY A 340 16.50 -7.15 -30.60
N LEU A 341 15.55 -7.91 -31.15
CA LEU A 341 14.81 -7.59 -32.38
C LEU A 341 13.85 -6.38 -32.24
N LEU A 342 13.43 -6.03 -31.01
CA LEU A 342 12.53 -4.90 -30.72
C LEU A 342 13.28 -3.61 -30.33
N GLY A 343 14.61 -3.57 -30.47
CA GLY A 343 15.42 -2.37 -30.24
C GLY A 343 15.51 -1.91 -28.78
N GLN A 344 15.10 -2.74 -27.81
CA GLN A 344 15.16 -2.43 -26.39
C GLN A 344 15.97 -3.45 -25.60
N LEU A 345 17.28 -3.47 -25.83
CA LEU A 345 18.21 -3.77 -24.75
C LEU A 345 19.31 -2.71 -24.79
N PRO A 346 19.23 -1.65 -23.96
CA PRO A 346 20.44 -0.95 -23.56
C PRO A 346 21.40 -2.02 -23.04
N SER A 347 22.65 -2.03 -23.52
CA SER A 347 23.63 -2.96 -23.00
C SER A 347 23.61 -2.88 -21.48
N GLN A 348 23.37 -4.02 -20.82
CA GLN A 348 23.35 -4.12 -19.35
C GLN A 348 24.70 -3.79 -18.73
N GLU A 349 25.71 -3.49 -19.56
CA GLU A 349 27.10 -3.60 -19.17
C GLU A 349 27.51 -2.53 -18.16
N ARG A 350 26.92 -1.32 -18.15
CA ARG A 350 27.23 -0.28 -17.13
C ARG A 350 26.09 0.73 -16.91
N PRO A 351 25.38 0.70 -15.76
CA PRO A 351 24.43 1.76 -15.42
C PRO A 351 25.14 3.12 -15.29
N ARG A 352 24.53 4.16 -15.85
CA ARG A 352 25.04 5.55 -15.78
C ARG A 352 24.62 6.19 -14.46
N LYS A 353 25.51 6.99 -13.88
CA LYS A 353 25.19 7.80 -12.69
C LYS A 353 24.08 8.80 -13.02
N LEU A 354 23.06 8.85 -12.20
CA LEU A 354 21.88 9.71 -12.32
C LEU A 354 21.66 10.42 -10.99
N GLY A 355 21.73 11.76 -11.01
CA GLY A 355 21.39 12.57 -9.84
C GLY A 355 19.93 13.00 -9.92
N VAL A 356 19.13 12.64 -8.90
CA VAL A 356 17.71 12.99 -8.80
C VAL A 356 17.55 14.03 -7.71
N VAL A 357 17.12 15.24 -8.09
CA VAL A 357 16.91 16.34 -7.14
C VAL A 357 15.42 16.55 -6.91
N VAL A 358 15.04 16.74 -5.64
CA VAL A 358 13.67 17.10 -5.23
C VAL A 358 13.72 18.26 -4.25
N GLY A 359 12.82 19.24 -4.44
CA GLY A 359 12.74 20.42 -3.59
C GLY A 359 13.87 21.40 -3.88
N ASP A 360 14.00 22.39 -3.01
CA ASP A 360 15.04 23.41 -3.05
C ASP A 360 16.30 22.89 -2.35
N TYR A 361 17.21 22.32 -3.14
CA TYR A 361 18.44 21.70 -2.67
C TYR A 361 19.60 22.69 -2.70
N GLN A 362 20.25 22.86 -1.55
CA GLN A 362 21.33 23.83 -1.35
C GLN A 362 22.69 23.17 -1.07
N GLY A 363 22.75 21.83 -1.05
CA GLY A 363 23.98 21.09 -0.83
C GLY A 363 24.82 20.93 -2.10
N GLU A 364 26.00 20.37 -1.95
CA GLU A 364 26.84 20.01 -3.08
C GLU A 364 26.30 18.76 -3.80
N ILE A 365 26.46 18.75 -5.12
CA ILE A 365 26.20 17.58 -5.96
C ILE A 365 27.55 17.11 -6.52
N PRO A 366 27.97 15.86 -6.25
CA PRO A 366 29.23 15.34 -6.78
C PRO A 366 29.30 15.39 -8.31
N SER A 367 30.48 15.70 -8.83
CA SER A 367 30.71 16.06 -10.25
C SER A 367 30.30 14.97 -11.24
N ASP A 368 30.39 13.71 -10.82
CA ASP A 368 29.98 12.51 -11.55
C ASP A 368 28.46 12.39 -11.77
N TYR A 369 27.62 13.15 -11.04
CA TYR A 369 26.18 13.22 -11.26
C TYR A 369 25.73 14.47 -12.05
N LEU A 370 26.57 15.52 -12.13
CA LEU A 370 26.20 16.81 -12.74
C LEU A 370 25.82 16.69 -14.23
N SER A 371 26.48 15.79 -14.97
CA SER A 371 26.21 15.57 -16.40
C SER A 371 24.84 14.91 -16.68
N ASN A 372 24.19 14.38 -15.64
CA ASN A 372 22.96 13.62 -15.73
C ASN A 372 22.01 13.92 -14.57
N LEU A 373 21.64 15.19 -14.42
CA LEU A 373 20.66 15.64 -13.42
C LEU A 373 19.22 15.53 -13.90
N LEU A 374 18.35 15.05 -13.01
CA LEU A 374 16.91 14.97 -13.17
C LEU A 374 16.23 15.71 -12.01
N PHE A 375 15.49 16.77 -12.32
CA PHE A 375 14.67 17.45 -11.33
C PHE A 375 13.27 16.85 -11.32
N VAL A 376 12.72 16.60 -10.13
CA VAL A 376 11.37 16.04 -9.96
C VAL A 376 10.55 16.92 -9.04
N GLY A 377 9.44 17.45 -9.54
CA GLY A 377 8.53 18.33 -8.80
C GLY A 377 8.59 19.78 -9.26
N ASP A 378 7.45 20.48 -9.15
CA ASP A 378 7.34 21.88 -9.60
C ASP A 378 8.17 22.86 -8.77
N CYS A 379 8.35 22.56 -7.47
CA CYS A 379 9.12 23.37 -6.53
C CYS A 379 10.63 23.07 -6.53
N THR A 380 11.11 22.22 -7.44
CA THR A 380 12.50 21.74 -7.40
C THR A 380 13.47 22.73 -8.01
N ARG A 381 14.53 23.04 -7.25
CA ARG A 381 15.62 23.95 -7.62
C ARG A 381 16.94 23.44 -7.00
N ALA A 382 18.07 23.77 -7.61
CA ALA A 382 19.39 23.46 -7.06
C ALA A 382 20.39 24.55 -7.46
N GLY A 383 20.39 25.67 -6.73
CA GLY A 383 21.19 26.85 -7.07
C GLY A 383 21.06 27.25 -8.56
N ASN A 384 22.20 27.39 -9.23
CA ASN A 384 22.28 27.71 -10.66
C ASN A 384 22.40 26.47 -11.58
N LEU A 385 22.28 25.26 -11.02
CA LEU A 385 22.42 24.02 -11.79
C LEU A 385 21.25 23.84 -12.76
N LYS A 386 21.58 23.48 -14.01
CA LYS A 386 20.58 23.15 -15.03
C LYS A 386 20.39 21.64 -15.10
N PRO A 387 19.17 21.12 -14.91
CA PRO A 387 18.93 19.71 -15.06
C PRO A 387 18.92 19.34 -16.54
N ARG A 388 19.25 18.08 -16.84
CA ARG A 388 19.10 17.54 -18.19
C ARG A 388 17.65 17.13 -18.50
N ALA A 389 16.81 16.99 -17.49
CA ALA A 389 15.35 16.93 -17.61
C ALA A 389 14.67 17.39 -16.32
N HIS A 390 13.48 17.97 -16.44
CA HIS A 390 12.66 18.38 -15.30
C HIS A 390 11.26 17.78 -15.40
N LEU A 391 10.96 16.81 -14.54
CA LEU A 391 9.62 16.25 -14.41
C LEU A 391 8.76 17.17 -13.55
N ARG A 392 7.90 17.95 -14.20
CA ARG A 392 6.90 18.83 -13.56
C ARG A 392 5.69 18.04 -13.05
N GLY A 393 5.12 18.49 -11.93
CA GLY A 393 3.96 17.92 -11.24
C GLY A 393 4.05 18.00 -9.71
N CYS A 394 2.90 17.97 -9.03
CA CYS A 394 2.77 18.00 -7.57
C CYS A 394 1.67 17.04 -7.06
N PRO A 395 1.98 15.77 -6.76
CA PRO A 395 3.24 15.07 -7.01
C PRO A 395 3.37 14.56 -8.45
N VAL A 396 4.59 14.25 -8.88
CA VAL A 396 4.85 13.59 -10.17
C VAL A 396 4.46 12.10 -10.08
N TYR A 397 3.71 11.57 -11.05
CA TYR A 397 3.33 10.15 -11.07
C TYR A 397 4.53 9.20 -11.14
N MET A 398 4.50 8.11 -10.37
CA MET A 398 5.58 7.11 -10.31
C MET A 398 5.96 6.54 -11.69
N ALA A 399 4.99 6.22 -12.56
CA ALA A 399 5.33 5.70 -13.89
C ALA A 399 6.23 6.67 -14.68
N ARG A 400 5.91 7.97 -14.68
CA ARG A 400 6.76 8.98 -15.36
C ARG A 400 8.17 9.02 -14.79
N GLN A 401 8.29 8.86 -13.47
CA GLN A 401 9.58 8.81 -12.80
C GLN A 401 10.36 7.54 -13.18
N ALA A 402 9.73 6.37 -13.13
CA ALA A 402 10.35 5.09 -13.52
C ALA A 402 10.85 5.12 -14.97
N PHE A 403 10.06 5.69 -15.90
CA PHE A 403 10.50 5.92 -17.29
C PHE A 403 11.73 6.80 -17.37
N ALA A 404 11.73 7.95 -16.68
CA ALA A 404 12.87 8.85 -16.68
C ALA A 404 14.11 8.23 -16.03
N PHE A 405 13.95 7.49 -14.94
CA PHE A 405 15.04 6.82 -14.25
C PHE A 405 15.68 5.80 -15.17
N ALA A 406 14.89 4.89 -15.75
CA ALA A 406 15.37 3.88 -16.69
C ALA A 406 16.10 4.51 -17.89
N ALA A 407 15.46 5.47 -18.57
CA ALA A 407 16.02 6.10 -19.77
C ALA A 407 17.35 6.83 -19.50
N ARG A 408 17.55 7.36 -18.30
CA ARG A 408 18.73 8.17 -17.96
C ARG A 408 19.84 7.39 -17.28
N SER A 409 19.51 6.35 -16.53
CA SER A 409 20.47 5.52 -15.80
C SER A 409 20.86 4.24 -16.56
N GLY A 410 20.10 3.86 -17.59
CA GLY A 410 20.30 2.59 -18.29
C GLY A 410 19.73 1.37 -17.56
N TYR A 411 19.09 1.55 -16.39
CA TYR A 411 18.33 0.48 -15.76
C TYR A 411 17.13 0.06 -16.62
N LEU A 412 16.75 -1.21 -16.54
CA LEU A 412 15.55 -1.70 -17.21
C LEU A 412 14.31 -1.08 -16.56
N ASN A 413 13.33 -0.72 -17.38
CA ASN A 413 12.06 -0.21 -16.90
C ASN A 413 11.09 -1.38 -16.65
N PRO A 414 10.57 -1.56 -15.42
CA PRO A 414 9.59 -2.61 -15.11
C PRO A 414 8.31 -2.52 -15.94
N TYR A 415 7.91 -1.33 -16.37
CA TYR A 415 6.70 -1.14 -17.19
C TYR A 415 6.88 -1.53 -18.66
N LEU A 416 8.12 -1.72 -19.12
CA LEU A 416 8.45 -2.12 -20.50
C LEU A 416 8.81 -3.60 -20.63
N ASP A 417 8.93 -4.34 -19.51
CA ASP A 417 9.17 -5.79 -19.55
C ASP A 417 7.97 -6.48 -20.19
N VAL A 418 8.13 -7.16 -21.32
CA VAL A 418 7.02 -7.85 -21.99
C VAL A 418 6.38 -8.92 -21.08
N MET A 419 7.17 -9.55 -20.19
CA MET A 419 6.69 -10.61 -19.28
C MET A 419 5.79 -10.09 -18.16
N GLU A 420 5.92 -8.81 -17.80
CA GLU A 420 5.08 -8.15 -16.80
C GLU A 420 4.07 -7.17 -17.43
N GLY A 421 4.49 -6.50 -18.49
CA GLY A 421 3.78 -5.51 -19.30
C GLY A 421 2.62 -6.09 -20.07
N LEU A 422 2.74 -7.23 -20.76
CA LEU A 422 1.60 -7.82 -21.47
C LEU A 422 0.47 -8.24 -20.51
N PRO A 423 0.73 -8.97 -19.40
CA PRO A 423 -0.31 -9.25 -18.41
C PRO A 423 -0.90 -7.98 -17.79
N PHE A 424 -0.08 -6.94 -17.57
CA PHE A 424 -0.53 -5.65 -17.07
C PHE A 424 -1.48 -4.96 -18.05
N ILE A 425 -1.09 -4.80 -19.32
CA ILE A 425 -1.89 -4.17 -20.38
C ILE A 425 -3.20 -4.92 -20.56
N ARG A 426 -3.15 -6.25 -20.62
CA ARG A 426 -4.35 -7.09 -20.69
C ARG A 426 -5.30 -6.82 -19.52
N ALA A 427 -4.77 -6.80 -18.30
CA ALA A 427 -5.58 -6.53 -17.11
C ALA A 427 -6.15 -5.10 -17.09
N PHE A 428 -5.40 -4.12 -17.60
CA PHE A 428 -5.84 -2.74 -17.74
C PHE A 428 -7.02 -2.62 -18.72
N LEU A 429 -6.88 -3.18 -19.94
CA LEU A 429 -7.95 -3.18 -20.93
C LEU A 429 -9.19 -3.91 -20.43
N GLU A 430 -9.01 -5.06 -19.78
CA GLU A 430 -10.10 -5.83 -19.19
C GLU A 430 -10.86 -5.05 -18.10
N GLU A 431 -10.16 -4.38 -17.19
CA GLU A 431 -10.79 -3.53 -16.16
C GLU A 431 -11.62 -2.41 -16.80
N LYS A 432 -11.13 -1.80 -17.89
CA LYS A 432 -11.86 -0.76 -18.64
C LYS A 432 -13.11 -1.30 -19.34
N LEU A 433 -12.99 -2.44 -20.03
CA LEU A 433 -14.11 -3.08 -20.73
C LEU A 433 -15.20 -3.52 -19.74
N ILE A 434 -14.81 -4.12 -18.62
CA ILE A 434 -15.76 -4.55 -17.58
C ILE A 434 -16.44 -3.34 -16.94
N LYS A 435 -15.71 -2.27 -16.68
CA LYS A 435 -16.32 -1.02 -16.19
C LYS A 435 -17.34 -0.47 -17.18
N ALA A 436 -17.01 -0.42 -18.47
CA ALA A 436 -17.94 0.04 -19.51
C ALA A 436 -19.20 -0.84 -19.56
N TYR A 437 -19.02 -2.16 -19.55
CA TYR A 437 -20.13 -3.12 -19.48
C TYR A 437 -21.00 -2.92 -18.24
N ASN A 438 -20.40 -2.72 -17.05
CA ASN A 438 -21.13 -2.48 -15.82
C ASN A 438 -21.94 -1.18 -15.88
N ILE A 439 -21.42 -0.12 -16.53
CA ILE A 439 -22.13 1.15 -16.73
C ILE A 439 -23.36 0.92 -17.61
N ILE A 440 -23.20 0.24 -18.75
CA ILE A 440 -24.30 -0.07 -19.67
C ILE A 440 -25.37 -0.90 -18.94
N LYS A 441 -24.96 -1.96 -18.24
CA LYS A 441 -25.86 -2.83 -17.47
C LYS A 441 -26.61 -2.08 -16.38
N TYR A 442 -25.95 -1.16 -15.68
CA TYR A 442 -26.57 -0.34 -14.65
C TYR A 442 -27.62 0.60 -15.24
N ASN A 443 -27.31 1.26 -16.36
CA ASN A 443 -28.25 2.15 -17.04
C ASN A 443 -29.47 1.39 -17.56
N LEU A 444 -29.28 0.24 -18.22
CA LEU A 444 -30.40 -0.56 -18.73
C LEU A 444 -31.39 -0.98 -17.62
N ARG A 445 -30.88 -1.33 -16.44
CA ARG A 445 -31.70 -1.67 -15.26
C ARG A 445 -32.45 -0.49 -14.64
N ARG A 446 -32.10 0.74 -15.01
CA ARG A 446 -32.76 1.95 -14.52
C ARG A 446 -33.91 2.37 -15.46
N PHE A 447 -33.87 1.91 -16.72
CA PHE A 447 -34.89 2.17 -17.73
C PHE A 447 -35.91 1.03 -17.89
N ALA A 448 -35.59 -0.17 -17.38
CA ALA A 448 -36.52 -1.29 -17.19
C ALA A 448 -37.08 -1.25 -15.77
#